data_AF-A0A1U7YFG2-F1
#
_entry.id   AF-A0A1U7YFG2-F1
#
_cell.length_a   1.000
_cell.length_b   1.000
_cell.length_c   1.000
_cell.angle_alpha   90.00
_cell.angle_beta   90.00
_cell.angle_gamma   90.00
#
_symmetry.space_group_name_H-M   'P 1'
#
loop_
_entity.id
_entity.type
_entity.pdbx_description
1 polymer ?
#
loop_
_entity_poly.entity_id
_entity_poly.type
_entity_poly.pdbx_seq_one_letter_code
_entity_poly.pdbx_strand_id
1 'polypeptide(L)'
;MSTRLIKGRKSVRLAKIENQNNRQVTFSKRRNGVFKKANELAVMTGAEVGIIVFPPGSKPYSFGHPNVDETIDKYVGEERPPSPSSPGIDDKYVQMFRKANSMTLNTQLNTLQDQLEFAINLKSKLKEKNKNLESQQEWFKGPIEKMNYTEASMLKEGLEDLLLKVKNYGTERGYGYENGKWKAE
;
A
#
# COMPACT_ATOMS: atom_id res chain seq x y z
N MET A 1 -21.35 -26.44 51.32
CA MET A 1 -20.85 -25.98 50.00
C MET A 1 -21.04 -27.12 49.00
N SER A 2 -22.11 -27.09 48.18
CA SER A 2 -22.38 -28.16 47.21
C SER A 2 -21.47 -28.01 45.99
N THR A 3 -20.51 -28.93 45.83
CA THR A 3 -19.64 -29.02 44.63
C THR A 3 -20.50 -29.34 43.41
N ARG A 4 -20.61 -28.42 42.45
CA ARG A 4 -21.22 -28.72 41.14
C ARG A 4 -20.33 -29.75 40.44
N LEU A 5 -20.84 -30.98 40.32
CA LEU A 5 -20.23 -32.01 39.48
C LEU A 5 -20.32 -31.58 38.01
N ILE A 6 -19.20 -31.13 37.44
CA ILE A 6 -19.11 -30.81 36.01
C ILE A 6 -19.17 -32.15 35.26
N LYS A 7 -20.30 -32.42 34.60
CA LYS A 7 -20.41 -33.55 33.67
C LYS A 7 -19.37 -33.35 32.55
N GLY A 8 -18.40 -34.27 32.46
CA GLY A 8 -17.32 -34.27 31.47
C GLY A 8 -17.81 -34.45 30.02
N ARG A 9 -16.87 -34.70 29.10
CA ARG A 9 -17.17 -34.88 27.67
C ARG A 9 -18.12 -36.07 27.48
N LYS A 10 -19.27 -35.82 26.85
CA LYS A 10 -20.25 -36.87 26.50
C LYS A 10 -20.16 -37.21 25.02
N SER A 11 -20.40 -38.49 24.72
CA SER A 11 -20.63 -38.93 23.34
C SER A 11 -21.89 -38.26 22.79
N VAL A 12 -21.84 -37.90 21.50
CA VAL A 12 -22.94 -37.25 20.78
C VAL A 12 -23.16 -37.99 19.46
N ARG A 13 -24.41 -38.06 19.01
CA ARG A 13 -24.74 -38.62 17.69
C ARG A 13 -24.19 -37.74 16.57
N LEU A 14 -23.74 -38.35 15.47
CA LEU A 14 -23.32 -37.66 14.25
C LEU A 14 -24.53 -37.30 13.38
N ALA A 15 -25.38 -36.43 13.91
CA ALA A 15 -26.56 -35.89 13.23
C ALA A 15 -26.69 -34.39 13.54
N LYS A 16 -27.63 -33.73 12.87
CA LYS A 16 -27.95 -32.31 13.15
C LYS A 16 -28.35 -32.16 14.62
N ILE A 17 -27.74 -31.19 15.30
CA ILE A 17 -28.13 -30.84 16.67
C ILE A 17 -29.37 -29.96 16.59
N GLU A 18 -30.52 -30.46 17.03
CA GLU A 18 -31.79 -29.73 16.92
C GLU A 18 -31.85 -28.49 17.82
N ASN A 19 -31.38 -28.61 19.07
CA ASN A 19 -31.33 -27.48 19.99
C ASN A 19 -30.34 -26.41 19.49
N GLN A 20 -30.85 -25.21 19.21
CA GLN A 20 -30.10 -24.11 18.60
C GLN A 20 -28.91 -23.64 19.46
N ASN A 21 -29.09 -23.50 20.78
CA ASN A 21 -28.02 -23.05 21.67
C ASN A 21 -26.89 -24.08 21.72
N ASN A 22 -27.22 -25.36 21.86
CA ASN A 22 -26.24 -26.44 21.81
C ASN A 22 -25.53 -26.52 20.46
N ARG A 23 -26.26 -26.30 19.36
CA ARG A 23 -25.71 -26.27 18.00
C ARG A 23 -24.72 -25.12 17.83
N GLN A 24 -25.05 -23.91 18.29
CA GLN A 24 -24.18 -22.74 18.21
C GLN A 24 -22.90 -22.92 19.04
N VAL A 25 -23.02 -23.37 20.29
CA VAL A 25 -21.86 -23.64 21.16
C VAL A 25 -20.98 -24.74 20.55
N THR A 26 -21.59 -25.80 20.03
CA THR A 26 -20.86 -26.91 19.40
C THR A 26 -20.16 -26.45 18.12
N PHE A 27 -20.82 -25.65 17.30
CA PHE A 27 -20.24 -25.05 16.10
C PHE A 27 -18.98 -24.25 16.45
N SER A 28 -19.07 -23.32 17.39
CA SER A 28 -17.92 -22.49 17.80
C SER A 28 -16.75 -23.35 18.31
N LYS A 29 -17.04 -24.34 19.17
CA LYS A 29 -15.99 -25.24 19.69
C LYS A 29 -15.36 -26.10 18.61
N ARG A 30 -16.16 -26.70 17.74
CA ARG A 30 -15.67 -27.59 16.66
C ARG A 30 -14.91 -26.80 15.59
N ARG A 31 -15.44 -25.66 15.14
CA ARG A 31 -14.75 -24.76 14.20
C ARG A 31 -13.37 -24.38 14.72
N ASN A 32 -13.28 -23.91 15.97
CA ASN A 32 -12.00 -23.54 16.57
C ASN A 32 -11.05 -24.76 16.70
N GLY A 33 -11.56 -25.93 17.07
CA GLY A 33 -10.77 -27.16 17.12
C GLY A 33 -10.23 -27.59 15.76
N VAL A 34 -11.04 -27.51 14.70
CA VAL A 34 -10.65 -27.78 13.32
C VAL A 34 -9.57 -26.80 12.86
N PHE A 35 -9.75 -25.50 13.09
CA PHE A 35 -8.76 -24.48 12.73
C PHE A 35 -7.43 -24.70 13.44
N LYS A 36 -7.46 -25.04 14.73
CA LYS A 36 -6.24 -25.36 15.48
C LYS A 36 -5.51 -26.57 14.87
N LYS A 37 -6.25 -27.63 14.52
CA LYS A 37 -5.66 -28.82 13.91
C LYS A 37 -5.12 -28.57 12.50
N ALA A 38 -5.80 -27.75 11.71
CA ALA A 38 -5.33 -27.31 10.41
C ALA A 38 -4.02 -26.51 10.53
N ASN A 39 -3.92 -25.61 11.51
CA ASN A 39 -2.70 -24.87 11.78
C ASN A 39 -1.56 -25.79 12.24
N GLU A 40 -1.82 -26.71 13.16
CA GLU A 40 -0.82 -27.70 13.59
C GLU A 40 -0.31 -28.51 12.38
N LEU A 41 -1.20 -29.00 11.52
CA LEU A 41 -0.83 -29.73 10.31
C LEU A 41 0.02 -28.88 9.36
N ALA A 42 -0.42 -27.67 9.07
CA ALA A 42 0.25 -26.76 8.16
C ALA A 42 1.67 -26.42 8.64
N VAL A 43 1.82 -26.11 9.94
CA VAL A 43 3.14 -25.83 10.54
C VAL A 43 4.04 -27.06 10.57
N MET A 44 3.50 -28.25 10.86
CA MET A 44 4.30 -29.48 10.95
C MET A 44 4.81 -29.97 9.59
N THR A 45 4.01 -29.77 8.54
CA THR A 45 4.27 -30.37 7.22
C THR A 45 4.66 -29.35 6.16
N GLY A 46 4.48 -28.06 6.43
CA GLY A 46 4.58 -27.01 5.42
C GLY A 46 3.44 -27.04 4.40
N ALA A 47 2.36 -27.78 4.67
CA ALA A 47 1.22 -27.88 3.75
C ALA A 47 0.44 -26.56 3.68
N GLU A 48 0.01 -26.19 2.47
CA GLU A 48 -0.93 -25.11 2.25
C GLU A 48 -2.36 -25.61 2.54
N VAL A 49 -3.07 -24.93 3.44
CA VAL A 49 -4.37 -25.39 3.94
C VAL A 49 -5.36 -24.25 3.96
N GLY A 50 -6.53 -24.44 3.33
CA GLY A 50 -7.65 -23.50 3.34
C GLY A 50 -8.93 -24.16 3.83
N ILE A 51 -9.65 -23.52 4.77
CA ILE A 51 -10.92 -24.00 5.31
C ILE A 51 -11.92 -22.84 5.33
N ILE A 52 -13.12 -23.07 4.78
CA ILE A 52 -14.24 -22.12 4.82
C ILE A 52 -15.44 -22.83 5.44
N VAL A 53 -16.07 -22.20 6.43
CA VAL A 53 -17.23 -22.75 7.15
C VAL A 53 -18.39 -21.78 7.10
N PHE A 54 -19.52 -22.23 6.55
CA PHE A 54 -20.75 -21.44 6.45
C PHE A 54 -21.73 -21.78 7.58
N PRO A 55 -21.87 -20.91 8.60
CA PRO A 55 -22.94 -21.04 9.58
C PRO A 55 -24.30 -20.68 8.96
N PRO A 56 -25.43 -21.21 9.48
CA PRO A 56 -26.75 -20.76 9.06
C PRO A 56 -26.94 -19.27 9.37
N GLY A 57 -27.27 -18.46 8.36
CA GLY A 57 -27.70 -17.06 8.54
C GLY A 57 -26.63 -16.09 9.08
N SER A 58 -25.34 -16.41 8.94
CA SER A 58 -24.26 -15.49 9.35
C SER A 58 -23.08 -15.54 8.37
N LYS A 59 -22.16 -14.59 8.53
CA LYS A 59 -20.96 -14.48 7.68
C LYS A 59 -20.10 -15.75 7.80
N PRO A 60 -19.44 -16.18 6.70
CA PRO A 60 -18.54 -17.31 6.73
C PRO A 60 -17.35 -17.07 7.67
N TYR A 61 -16.80 -18.17 8.18
CA TYR A 61 -15.52 -18.18 8.88
C TYR A 61 -14.48 -18.88 8.03
N SER A 62 -13.27 -18.34 7.99
CA SER A 62 -12.17 -18.92 7.23
C SER A 62 -10.92 -19.13 8.08
N PHE A 63 -10.10 -20.08 7.66
CA PHE A 63 -8.72 -20.29 8.08
C PHE A 63 -7.88 -20.55 6.82
N GLY A 64 -6.68 -19.98 6.77
CA GLY A 64 -5.75 -20.22 5.69
C GLY A 64 -4.30 -20.18 6.18
N HIS A 65 -3.45 -21.02 5.59
CA HIS A 65 -2.01 -20.98 5.78
C HIS A 65 -1.33 -21.13 4.41
N PRO A 66 -0.52 -20.15 3.96
CA PRO A 66 -0.10 -18.93 4.68
C PRO A 66 -1.20 -17.87 4.82
N ASN A 67 -2.06 -17.71 3.83
CA ASN A 67 -3.24 -16.86 3.85
C ASN A 67 -4.41 -17.58 3.14
N VAL A 68 -5.64 -17.34 3.58
CA VAL A 68 -6.84 -17.95 2.99
C VAL A 68 -7.02 -17.51 1.55
N ASP A 69 -6.83 -16.22 1.25
CA ASP A 69 -7.04 -15.69 -0.10
C ASP A 69 -6.01 -16.28 -1.07
N GLU A 70 -4.73 -16.32 -0.68
CA GLU A 70 -3.67 -16.94 -1.48
C GLU A 70 -3.90 -18.43 -1.73
N THR A 71 -4.37 -19.16 -0.70
CA THR A 71 -4.66 -20.60 -0.84
C THR A 71 -5.83 -20.83 -1.78
N ILE A 72 -6.86 -19.97 -1.71
CA ILE A 72 -8.03 -20.03 -2.59
C ILE A 72 -7.64 -19.66 -4.02
N ASP A 73 -6.87 -18.59 -4.21
CA ASP A 73 -6.49 -18.10 -5.53
C ASP A 73 -5.67 -19.13 -6.31
N LYS A 74 -4.82 -19.91 -5.65
CA LYS A 74 -4.14 -21.05 -6.28
C LYS A 74 -5.12 -22.13 -6.74
N TYR A 75 -6.07 -22.49 -5.88
CA TYR A 75 -7.09 -23.51 -6.19
C TYR A 75 -8.13 -23.07 -7.23
N VAL A 76 -8.39 -21.76 -7.32
CA VAL A 76 -9.39 -21.17 -8.23
C VAL A 76 -8.75 -20.73 -9.54
N GLY A 77 -7.48 -20.35 -9.52
CA GLY A 77 -6.67 -19.90 -10.67
C GLY A 77 -6.06 -21.05 -11.48
N GLU A 78 -5.87 -22.24 -10.90
CA GLU A 78 -5.62 -23.43 -11.69
C GLU A 78 -6.90 -23.80 -12.48
N GLU A 79 -6.76 -23.89 -13.80
CA GLU A 79 -7.69 -24.68 -14.61
C GLU A 79 -7.72 -26.08 -13.99
N ARG A 80 -8.81 -26.41 -13.27
CA ARG A 80 -9.03 -27.78 -12.84
C ARG A 80 -8.85 -28.67 -14.08
N PRO A 81 -7.93 -29.65 -14.08
CA PRO A 81 -8.06 -30.73 -15.05
C PRO A 81 -9.47 -31.30 -14.85
N PRO A 82 -10.26 -31.48 -15.93
CA PRO A 82 -11.65 -31.85 -15.80
C PRO A 82 -11.75 -33.15 -15.00
N SER A 83 -12.26 -33.04 -13.77
CA SER A 83 -12.59 -34.20 -12.96
C SER A 83 -13.84 -34.84 -13.58
N PRO A 84 -13.81 -36.14 -13.93
CA PRO A 84 -14.93 -36.81 -14.60
C PRO A 84 -16.14 -37.10 -13.67
N SER A 85 -16.25 -36.49 -12.49
CA SER A 85 -17.28 -36.88 -11.53
C SER A 85 -17.82 -35.72 -10.66
N SER A 86 -18.68 -34.87 -11.23
CA SER A 86 -19.94 -34.42 -10.60
C SER A 86 -20.57 -33.24 -11.37
N PRO A 87 -21.69 -33.46 -12.08
CA PRO A 87 -22.48 -32.37 -12.61
C PRO A 87 -23.43 -31.83 -11.53
N GLY A 88 -23.38 -30.52 -11.24
CA GLY A 88 -24.63 -29.83 -10.92
C GLY A 88 -24.66 -28.67 -9.91
N ILE A 89 -23.67 -28.41 -9.05
CA ILE A 89 -23.89 -27.38 -7.97
C ILE A 89 -22.77 -26.31 -7.86
N ASP A 90 -21.55 -26.55 -8.34
CA ASP A 90 -20.39 -25.72 -7.93
C ASP A 90 -20.02 -24.55 -8.86
N ASP A 91 -20.62 -24.44 -10.06
CA ASP A 91 -20.07 -23.54 -11.09
C ASP A 91 -20.42 -22.06 -10.87
N LYS A 92 -21.62 -21.75 -10.37
CA LYS A 92 -22.10 -20.35 -10.25
C LYS A 92 -21.33 -19.54 -9.20
N TYR A 93 -21.07 -20.13 -8.03
CA TYR A 93 -20.36 -19.43 -6.94
C TYR A 93 -18.87 -19.27 -7.26
N VAL A 94 -18.27 -20.29 -7.87
CA VAL A 94 -16.88 -20.23 -8.35
C VAL A 94 -16.73 -19.18 -9.45
N GLN A 95 -17.67 -19.10 -10.40
CA GLN A 95 -17.66 -18.05 -11.43
C GLN A 95 -17.89 -16.65 -10.86
N MET A 96 -18.84 -16.47 -9.94
CA MET A 96 -19.06 -15.17 -9.28
C MET A 96 -17.82 -14.70 -8.52
N PHE A 97 -17.15 -15.60 -7.80
CA PHE A 97 -15.94 -15.28 -7.05
C PHE A 97 -14.77 -14.94 -7.98
N ARG A 98 -14.56 -15.73 -9.05
CA ARG A 98 -13.59 -15.44 -10.11
C ARG A 98 -13.81 -14.05 -10.72
N LYS A 99 -15.07 -13.70 -11.03
CA LYS A 99 -15.42 -12.40 -11.60
C LYS A 99 -15.13 -11.25 -10.62
N ALA A 100 -15.43 -11.43 -9.33
CA ALA A 100 -15.19 -10.42 -8.30
C ALA A 100 -13.69 -10.16 -8.05
N ASN A 101 -12.87 -11.22 -7.98
CA ASN A 101 -11.42 -11.09 -7.84
C ASN A 101 -10.80 -10.43 -9.09
N SER A 102 -11.24 -10.84 -10.28
CA SER A 102 -10.79 -10.22 -11.54
C SER A 102 -11.14 -8.72 -11.61
N MET A 103 -12.35 -8.33 -11.19
CA MET A 103 -12.71 -6.90 -11.11
C MET A 103 -11.81 -6.14 -10.15
N THR A 104 -11.55 -6.68 -8.96
CA THR A 104 -10.72 -6.03 -7.94
C THR A 104 -9.28 -5.84 -8.44
N LEU A 105 -8.70 -6.86 -9.06
CA LEU A 105 -7.36 -6.79 -9.62
C LEU A 105 -7.28 -5.78 -10.79
N ASN A 106 -8.29 -5.78 -11.67
CA ASN A 106 -8.37 -4.80 -12.75
C ASN A 106 -8.52 -3.36 -12.23
N THR A 107 -9.28 -3.13 -11.15
CA THR A 107 -9.36 -1.80 -10.53
C THR A 107 -8.02 -1.37 -9.95
N GLN A 108 -7.30 -2.27 -9.27
CA GLN A 108 -5.96 -1.97 -8.76
C GLN A 108 -4.97 -1.65 -9.89
N LEU A 109 -4.97 -2.42 -10.97
CA LEU A 109 -4.14 -2.16 -12.14
C LEU A 109 -4.41 -0.78 -12.74
N ASN A 110 -5.68 -0.42 -12.94
CA ASN A 110 -6.05 0.90 -13.45
C ASN A 110 -5.57 2.01 -12.50
N THR A 111 -5.77 1.86 -11.18
CA THR A 111 -5.30 2.88 -10.22
C THR A 111 -3.78 3.05 -10.22
N LEU A 112 -3.02 1.97 -10.38
CA LEU A 112 -1.57 2.03 -10.48
C LEU A 112 -1.12 2.67 -11.80
N GLN A 113 -1.83 2.40 -12.90
CA GLN A 113 -1.59 3.07 -14.18
C GLN A 113 -1.83 4.58 -14.08
N ASP A 114 -2.95 5.00 -13.47
CA ASP A 114 -3.27 6.42 -13.26
C ASP A 114 -2.18 7.12 -12.41
N GLN A 115 -1.71 6.46 -11.35
CA GLN A 115 -0.63 6.98 -10.50
C GLN A 115 0.70 7.12 -11.27
N LEU A 116 1.03 6.14 -12.11
CA LEU A 116 2.23 6.16 -12.92
C LEU A 116 2.19 7.31 -13.95
N GLU A 117 1.05 7.48 -14.63
CA GLU A 117 0.85 8.55 -15.61
C GLU A 117 0.95 9.93 -14.95
N PHE A 118 0.34 10.09 -13.77
CA PHE A 118 0.47 11.31 -12.98
C PHE A 118 1.93 11.61 -12.60
N ALA A 119 2.67 10.61 -12.14
CA ALA A 119 4.08 10.76 -11.77
C ALA A 119 4.96 11.15 -12.99
N ILE A 120 4.70 10.56 -14.16
CA ILE A 120 5.38 10.92 -15.41
C ILE A 120 5.10 12.38 -15.79
N ASN A 121 3.84 12.82 -15.69
CA ASN A 121 3.45 14.20 -15.98
C ASN A 121 4.06 15.21 -14.99
N LEU A 122 4.17 14.86 -13.70
CA LEU A 122 4.88 15.70 -12.75
C LEU A 122 6.37 15.81 -13.08
N LYS A 123 7.00 14.68 -13.44
CA LYS A 123 8.42 14.67 -13.82
C LYS A 123 8.70 15.54 -15.04
N SER A 124 7.83 15.49 -16.07
CA SER A 124 7.98 16.35 -17.25
C SER A 124 7.84 17.82 -16.91
N LYS A 125 6.83 18.20 -16.12
CA LYS A 125 6.63 19.58 -15.64
C LYS A 125 7.81 20.09 -14.81
N LEU A 126 8.35 19.26 -13.92
CA LEU A 126 9.54 19.62 -13.13
C LEU A 126 10.76 19.80 -14.03
N LYS A 127 10.96 18.94 -15.02
CA LYS A 127 12.06 19.06 -15.98
C LYS A 127 11.97 20.36 -16.78
N GLU A 128 10.77 20.74 -17.23
CA GLU A 128 10.54 21.99 -17.95
C GLU A 128 10.81 23.21 -17.05
N LYS A 129 10.29 23.21 -15.82
CA LYS A 129 10.56 24.28 -14.85
C LYS A 129 12.05 24.39 -14.54
N ASN A 130 12.75 23.27 -14.38
CA ASN A 130 14.18 23.27 -14.10
C ASN A 130 14.98 23.81 -15.29
N LYS A 131 14.64 23.41 -16.53
CA LYS A 131 15.24 23.97 -17.74
C LYS A 131 15.03 25.49 -17.82
N ASN A 132 13.82 25.97 -17.52
CA ASN A 132 13.53 27.40 -17.54
C ASN A 132 14.32 28.16 -16.46
N LEU A 133 14.45 27.60 -15.26
CA LEU A 133 15.28 28.17 -14.19
C LEU A 133 16.78 28.18 -14.57
N GLU A 134 17.27 27.11 -15.17
CA GLU A 134 18.64 27.03 -15.68
C GLU A 134 18.88 28.09 -16.76
N SER A 135 18.01 28.22 -17.75
CA SER A 135 18.11 29.27 -18.77
C SER A 135 18.06 30.70 -18.18
N GLN A 136 17.24 30.93 -17.14
CA GLN A 136 17.23 32.22 -16.42
C GLN A 136 18.50 32.48 -15.61
N GLN A 137 19.24 31.44 -15.22
CA GLN A 137 20.50 31.57 -14.47
C GLN A 137 21.76 31.49 -15.34
N GLU A 138 21.64 31.07 -16.59
CA GLU A 138 22.79 30.86 -17.48
C GLU A 138 23.29 32.13 -18.15
N TRP A 139 22.43 33.12 -18.38
CA TRP A 139 22.81 34.31 -19.16
C TRP A 139 23.93 35.12 -18.51
N PHE A 140 24.06 35.12 -17.17
CA PHE A 140 25.16 35.81 -16.46
C PHE A 140 26.36 34.89 -16.13
N LYS A 141 26.29 33.58 -16.43
CA LYS A 141 27.39 32.63 -16.19
C LYS A 141 28.40 32.56 -17.35
N GLY A 142 28.07 33.14 -18.50
CA GLY A 142 28.96 33.22 -19.65
C GLY A 142 30.10 34.26 -19.49
N PRO A 143 31.14 34.21 -20.33
CA PRO A 143 32.20 35.23 -20.33
C PRO A 143 31.62 36.63 -20.60
N ILE A 144 32.03 37.62 -19.80
CA ILE A 144 31.56 39.03 -19.90
C ILE A 144 31.80 39.60 -21.30
N GLU A 145 32.87 39.18 -21.97
CA GLU A 145 33.27 39.65 -23.30
C GLU A 145 32.27 39.28 -24.39
N LYS A 146 31.36 38.34 -24.12
CA LYS A 146 30.32 37.88 -25.06
C LYS A 146 28.93 38.46 -24.77
N MET A 147 28.78 39.28 -23.72
CA MET A 147 27.50 39.88 -23.35
C MET A 147 27.19 41.08 -24.25
N ASN A 148 25.92 41.25 -24.59
CA ASN A 148 25.43 42.47 -25.22
C ASN A 148 25.26 43.60 -24.18
N TYR A 149 25.06 44.84 -24.65
CA TYR A 149 24.93 46.01 -23.76
C TYR A 149 23.82 45.87 -22.72
N THR A 150 22.66 45.32 -23.12
CA THR A 150 21.51 45.13 -22.23
C THR A 150 21.79 44.11 -21.13
N GLU A 151 22.43 42.99 -21.46
CA GLU A 151 22.85 41.96 -20.50
C GLU A 151 23.90 42.51 -19.53
N ALA A 152 24.91 43.22 -20.04
CA ALA A 152 25.94 43.83 -19.20
C ALA A 152 25.36 44.89 -18.24
N SER A 153 24.39 45.69 -18.70
CA SER A 153 23.70 46.68 -17.86
C SER A 153 22.89 46.01 -16.75
N MET A 154 22.11 44.97 -17.08
CA MET A 154 21.33 44.21 -16.08
C MET A 154 22.24 43.54 -15.03
N LEU A 155 23.38 42.99 -15.45
CA LEU A 155 24.36 42.40 -14.53
C LEU A 155 24.97 43.46 -13.60
N LYS A 156 25.30 44.64 -14.13
CA LYS A 156 25.84 45.76 -13.34
C LYS A 156 24.86 46.19 -12.24
N GLU A 157 23.60 46.43 -12.59
CA GLU A 157 22.57 46.83 -11.62
C GLU A 157 22.37 45.78 -10.54
N GLY A 158 22.36 44.48 -10.91
CA GLY A 158 22.26 43.39 -9.94
C GLY A 158 23.44 43.32 -8.96
N LEU A 159 24.67 43.56 -9.43
CA LEU A 159 25.86 43.61 -8.58
C LEU A 159 25.85 44.83 -7.65
N GLU A 160 25.36 45.98 -8.11
CA GLU A 160 25.21 47.19 -7.28
C GLU A 160 24.18 46.99 -6.15
N ASP A 161 23.04 46.37 -6.45
CA ASP A 161 22.03 46.02 -5.45
C ASP A 161 22.56 45.00 -4.42
N LEU A 162 23.29 43.98 -4.89
CA LEU A 162 23.94 43.01 -4.00
C LEU A 162 24.97 43.69 -3.09
N LEU A 163 25.78 44.59 -3.64
CA LEU A 163 26.76 45.37 -2.88
C LEU A 163 26.05 46.19 -1.78
N LEU A 164 24.91 46.81 -2.09
CA LEU A 164 24.11 47.58 -1.13
C LEU A 164 23.57 46.68 0.00
N LYS A 165 23.01 45.51 -0.34
CA LYS A 165 22.52 44.53 0.66
C LYS A 165 23.63 44.04 1.57
N VAL A 166 24.81 43.75 1.01
CA VAL A 166 25.98 43.31 1.76
C VAL A 166 26.47 44.42 2.71
N LYS A 167 26.50 45.68 2.24
CA LYS A 167 26.83 46.85 3.08
C LYS A 167 25.88 47.00 4.26
N ASN A 168 24.56 46.96 4.01
CA ASN A 168 23.55 47.09 5.06
C ASN A 168 23.67 45.97 6.11
N TYR A 169 23.90 44.72 5.67
CA TYR A 169 24.07 43.57 6.56
C TYR A 169 25.24 43.71 7.55
N GLY A 170 26.35 44.33 7.12
CA GLY A 170 27.50 44.57 8.00
C GLY A 170 27.28 45.76 8.92
N THR A 171 26.63 46.83 8.46
CA THR A 171 26.24 47.97 9.30
C THR A 171 25.28 47.54 10.42
N GLU A 172 24.32 46.66 10.14
CA GLU A 172 23.44 46.05 11.15
C GLU A 172 24.21 45.24 12.23
N ARG A 173 25.46 44.85 11.96
CA ARG A 173 26.34 44.11 12.87
C ARG A 173 27.46 44.96 13.48
N GLY A 174 27.42 46.29 13.32
CA GLY A 174 28.41 47.20 13.89
C GLY A 174 29.74 47.23 13.12
N TYR A 175 29.70 46.93 11.81
CA TYR A 175 30.85 47.09 10.93
C TYR A 175 30.63 48.25 9.94
N GLY A 176 31.57 49.19 9.92
CA GLY A 176 31.64 50.25 8.90
C GLY A 176 32.29 49.73 7.61
N TYR A 177 31.86 50.26 6.46
CA TYR A 177 32.45 49.94 5.15
C TYR A 177 33.09 51.19 4.54
N GLU A 178 34.43 51.26 4.57
CA GLU A 178 35.20 52.40 4.07
C GLU A 178 36.33 51.94 3.14
N ASN A 179 36.58 52.67 2.05
CA ASN A 179 37.66 52.41 1.09
C ASN A 179 37.70 50.95 0.58
N GLY A 180 36.54 50.34 0.39
CA GLY A 180 36.42 48.97 -0.09
C GLY A 180 36.72 47.89 0.95
N LYS A 181 36.86 48.24 2.24
CA LYS A 181 37.14 47.29 3.32
C LYS A 181 36.16 47.44 4.49
N TRP A 182 35.80 46.31 5.08
CA TRP A 182 35.08 46.27 6.34
C TRP A 182 36.00 46.64 7.51
N LYS A 183 35.51 47.49 8.39
CA LYS A 183 36.15 47.86 9.66
C LYS A 183 35.14 47.60 10.77
N ALA A 184 35.60 47.04 11.89
CA ALA A 184 34.78 47.07 13.10
C ALA A 184 34.68 48.52 13.59
N GLU A 185 33.48 48.96 13.95
CA GLU A 185 33.29 50.25 14.64
C GLU A 185 33.88 50.20 16.06
#